data_AF-A0A7J8C7X9-F1
#
_entry.id   AF-A0A7J8C7X9-F1
#
_cell.length_a   1.000
_cell.length_b   1.000
_cell.length_c   1.000
_cell.angle_alpha   90.00
_cell.angle_beta   90.00
_cell.angle_gamma   90.00
#
_symmetry.space_group_name_H-M   'P 1'
#
loop_
_entity.id
_entity.type
_entity.pdbx_description
1 polymer ?
#
loop_
_entity_poly.entity_id
_entity_poly.type
_entity_poly.pdbx_seq_one_letter_code
_entity_poly.pdbx_strand_id
1 'polypeptide(L)'
;MTPRCYVLVAWAVLCVFTLLCSHGAPVSPTGAHLMLCQSHTRCGDKFYDPQQHCCYDDAVVKLSETRKCGNCTFRVCFEQCCPWSFKSEETFLVKVKSQNCSSGLFSDDRVCSR
;
A
#
# COMPACT_ATOMS: atom_id res chain seq x y z
N MET A 1 -41.80 66.99 19.69
CA MET A 1 -41.24 65.77 20.32
C MET A 1 -40.90 64.77 19.22
N THR A 2 -39.73 64.87 18.57
CA THR A 2 -39.44 64.01 17.40
C THR A 2 -37.98 63.88 16.92
N PRO A 3 -36.93 64.53 17.49
CA PRO A 3 -35.55 64.28 16.99
C PRO A 3 -34.85 63.11 17.67
N ARG A 4 -35.17 62.83 18.95
CA ARG A 4 -34.51 61.78 19.75
C ARG A 4 -34.94 60.36 19.37
N CYS A 5 -36.18 60.18 18.92
CA CYS A 5 -36.70 58.88 18.50
C CYS A 5 -36.06 58.40 17.19
N TYR A 6 -35.84 59.31 16.24
CA TYR A 6 -35.24 58.99 14.95
C TYR A 6 -33.78 58.53 15.07
N VAL A 7 -33.03 59.17 15.98
CA VAL A 7 -31.66 58.75 16.30
C VAL A 7 -31.67 57.34 16.88
N LEU A 8 -32.50 57.04 17.87
CA LEU A 8 -32.54 55.70 18.47
C LEU A 8 -32.89 54.59 17.47
N VAL A 9 -33.81 54.87 16.53
CA VAL A 9 -34.17 53.93 15.46
C VAL A 9 -33.01 53.72 14.49
N ALA A 10 -32.31 54.79 14.10
CA ALA A 10 -31.16 54.68 13.20
C ALA A 10 -30.02 53.83 13.80
N TRP A 11 -29.75 53.99 15.09
CA TRP A 11 -28.72 53.20 15.79
C TRP A 11 -29.12 51.73 15.91
N ALA A 12 -30.40 51.44 16.20
CA ALA A 12 -30.91 50.07 16.26
C ALA A 12 -30.79 49.36 14.90
N VAL A 13 -31.14 50.04 13.80
CA VAL A 13 -31.02 49.49 12.44
C VAL A 13 -29.56 49.22 12.09
N LEU A 14 -28.65 50.14 12.44
CA LEU A 14 -27.22 49.96 12.19
C LEU A 14 -26.65 48.75 12.95
N CYS A 15 -27.03 48.56 14.21
CA CYS A 15 -26.63 47.40 15.02
C CYS A 15 -27.16 46.07 14.47
N VAL A 16 -28.40 46.03 13.98
CA VAL A 16 -28.97 44.82 13.39
C VAL A 16 -28.26 44.48 12.07
N PHE A 17 -27.93 45.49 11.26
CA PHE A 17 -27.18 45.30 10.02
C PHE A 17 -25.77 44.75 10.28
N THR A 18 -25.05 45.28 11.27
CA THR A 18 -23.70 44.78 11.61
C THR A 18 -23.73 43.36 12.19
N LEU A 19 -24.79 43.00 12.92
CA LEU A 19 -24.99 41.63 13.43
C LEU A 19 -25.40 40.63 12.32
N LEU A 20 -26.21 41.03 11.34
CA LEU A 20 -26.53 40.16 10.21
C LEU A 20 -25.35 39.99 9.25
N CYS A 21 -24.50 41.00 9.11
CA CYS A 21 -23.32 40.92 8.25
C CYS A 21 -22.11 40.22 8.90
N SER A 22 -22.20 39.85 10.18
CA SER A 22 -21.12 39.13 10.89
C SER A 22 -21.25 37.61 10.83
N HIS A 23 -22.16 37.06 10.01
CA HIS A 23 -22.15 35.64 9.67
C HIS A 23 -20.76 35.29 9.13
N GLY A 24 -19.99 34.61 9.98
CA GLY A 24 -18.60 34.25 9.73
C GLY A 24 -18.44 33.66 8.35
N ALA A 25 -17.39 34.08 7.65
CA ALA A 25 -17.05 33.54 6.35
C ALA A 25 -17.16 32.01 6.40
N PRO A 26 -17.80 31.36 5.41
CA PRO A 26 -17.73 29.92 5.32
C PRO A 26 -16.25 29.58 5.19
N VAL A 27 -15.66 29.07 6.26
CA VAL A 27 -14.37 28.42 6.20
C VAL A 27 -14.62 27.17 5.37
N SER A 28 -14.48 27.32 4.05
CA SER A 28 -14.24 26.16 3.20
C SER A 28 -13.07 25.44 3.86
N PRO A 29 -13.19 24.14 4.21
CA PRO A 29 -12.10 23.45 4.85
C PRO A 29 -10.90 23.52 3.89
N THR A 30 -9.98 24.43 4.16
CA THR A 30 -8.73 24.57 3.43
C THR A 30 -7.96 23.29 3.70
N GLY A 31 -8.09 22.34 2.78
CA GLY A 31 -7.56 21.00 2.94
C GLY A 31 -8.59 20.01 3.45
N ALA A 32 -9.55 19.66 2.59
CA ALA A 32 -9.81 18.24 2.42
C ALA A 32 -8.50 17.61 1.92
N HIS A 33 -7.55 17.37 2.84
CA HIS A 33 -6.46 16.46 2.58
C HIS A 33 -7.15 15.17 2.14
N LEU A 34 -7.11 14.90 0.83
CA LEU A 34 -7.47 13.60 0.28
C LEU A 34 -6.64 12.59 1.07
N MET A 35 -7.25 11.96 2.07
CA MET A 35 -6.67 10.82 2.74
C MET A 35 -6.66 9.69 1.73
N LEU A 36 -5.59 9.64 0.94
CA LEU A 36 -5.30 8.49 0.11
C LEU A 36 -4.99 7.35 1.07
N CYS A 37 -5.91 6.41 1.19
CA CYS A 37 -5.64 5.14 1.86
C CYS A 37 -4.47 4.49 1.11
N GLN A 38 -3.29 4.48 1.73
CA GLN A 38 -2.15 3.76 1.18
C GLN A 38 -2.51 2.27 1.20
N SER A 39 -2.53 1.64 0.02
CA SER A 39 -2.78 0.20 -0.09
C SER A 39 -1.65 -0.53 0.62
N HIS A 40 -1.91 -1.03 1.83
CA HIS A 40 -0.95 -1.92 2.48
C HIS A 40 -1.08 -3.32 1.92
N THR A 41 0.04 -3.86 1.47
CA THR A 41 0.17 -5.25 1.09
C THR A 41 -0.08 -6.14 2.30
N ARG A 42 -0.93 -7.14 2.13
CA ARG A 42 -1.24 -8.13 3.17
C ARG A 42 -0.76 -9.51 2.73
N CYS A 43 -0.38 -10.31 3.71
CA CYS A 43 -0.14 -11.73 3.59
C CYS A 43 -1.10 -12.42 4.56
N GLY A 44 -2.19 -12.97 4.03
CA GLY A 44 -3.35 -13.37 4.85
C GLY A 44 -3.93 -12.19 5.61
N ASP A 45 -3.92 -12.28 6.95
CA ASP A 45 -4.39 -11.25 7.88
C ASP A 45 -3.30 -10.26 8.31
N LYS A 46 -2.04 -10.50 7.96
CA LYS A 46 -0.90 -9.69 8.40
C LYS A 46 -0.53 -8.64 7.38
N PHE A 47 -0.33 -7.41 7.87
CA PHE A 47 0.36 -6.38 7.12
C PHE A 47 1.87 -6.59 7.18
N TYR A 48 2.56 -6.23 6.12
CA TYR A 48 4.02 -6.26 6.09
C TYR A 48 4.56 -5.08 5.27
N ASP A 49 5.80 -4.70 5.55
CA ASP A 49 6.53 -3.72 4.74
C ASP A 49 7.13 -4.43 3.52
N PRO A 50 6.65 -4.14 2.28
CA PRO A 50 7.18 -4.75 1.07
C PRO A 50 8.63 -4.38 0.76
N GLN A 51 9.19 -3.35 1.39
CA GLN A 51 10.62 -3.01 1.26
C GLN A 51 11.53 -3.93 2.08
N GLN A 52 10.98 -4.65 3.06
CA GLN A 52 11.75 -5.52 3.95
C GLN A 52 11.29 -6.98 3.94
N HIS A 53 10.04 -7.23 3.54
CA HIS A 53 9.41 -8.52 3.62
C HIS A 53 8.63 -8.86 2.35
N CYS A 54 8.34 -10.15 2.17
CA CYS A 54 7.40 -10.64 1.17
C CYS A 54 6.45 -11.67 1.78
N CYS A 55 5.37 -11.97 1.05
CA CYS A 55 4.46 -13.06 1.37
C CYS A 55 4.89 -14.35 0.66
N TYR A 56 5.08 -15.41 1.44
CA TYR A 56 5.40 -16.74 0.94
C TYR A 56 4.70 -17.80 1.79
N ASP A 57 3.92 -18.69 1.16
CA ASP A 57 3.07 -19.70 1.83
C ASP A 57 2.28 -19.12 3.02
N ASP A 58 1.59 -18.00 2.80
CA ASP A 58 0.83 -17.25 3.81
C ASP A 58 1.64 -16.78 5.03
N ALA A 59 2.97 -16.81 4.94
CA ALA A 59 3.87 -16.29 5.95
C ALA A 59 4.61 -15.04 5.46
N VAL A 60 4.76 -14.06 6.37
CA VAL A 60 5.61 -12.90 6.15
C VAL A 60 7.06 -13.31 6.40
N VAL A 61 7.89 -13.22 5.36
CA VAL A 61 9.30 -13.59 5.41
C VAL A 61 10.18 -12.40 5.02
N LYS A 62 11.41 -12.35 5.51
CA LYS A 62 12.38 -11.29 5.18
C LYS A 62 12.84 -11.43 3.71
N LEU A 63 13.16 -10.31 3.05
CA LEU A 63 13.71 -10.34 1.69
C LEU A 63 15.05 -11.11 1.59
N SER A 64 15.80 -11.21 2.68
CA SER A 64 17.05 -11.98 2.76
C SER A 64 16.84 -13.47 2.99
N GLU A 65 15.61 -13.93 3.22
CA GLU A 65 15.31 -15.32 3.55
C GLU A 65 15.64 -16.25 2.38
N THR A 66 16.33 -17.35 2.69
CA THR A 66 16.68 -18.39 1.71
C THR A 66 16.16 -19.74 2.14
N ARG A 67 15.81 -20.60 1.18
CA ARG A 67 15.41 -21.99 1.41
C ARG A 67 16.20 -22.93 0.52
N LYS A 68 16.27 -24.20 0.91
CA LYS A 68 16.92 -25.25 0.13
C LYS A 68 16.06 -25.70 -1.04
N CYS A 69 16.71 -26.07 -2.13
CA CYS A 69 16.13 -26.66 -3.33
C CYS A 69 17.11 -27.73 -3.82
N GLY A 70 16.96 -28.96 -3.33
CA GLY A 70 17.99 -29.99 -3.44
C GLY A 70 19.32 -29.55 -2.79
N ASN A 71 20.40 -29.59 -3.55
CA ASN A 71 21.74 -29.14 -3.15
C ASN A 71 21.95 -27.61 -3.23
N CYS A 72 21.02 -26.88 -3.83
CA CYS A 72 21.06 -25.41 -3.94
C CYS A 72 20.29 -24.71 -2.83
N THR A 73 20.46 -23.39 -2.79
CA THR A 73 19.53 -22.49 -2.10
C THR A 73 18.91 -21.49 -3.07
N PHE A 74 17.74 -20.96 -2.71
CA PHE A 74 17.07 -19.91 -3.46
C PHE A 74 16.53 -18.84 -2.51
N ARG A 75 16.44 -17.61 -2.99
CA ARG A 75 15.88 -16.47 -2.26
C ARG A 75 14.36 -16.50 -2.37
N VAL A 76 13.68 -16.75 -1.26
CA VAL A 76 12.24 -17.06 -1.20
C VAL A 76 11.35 -15.98 -1.83
N CYS A 77 11.77 -14.71 -1.73
CA CYS A 77 10.99 -13.59 -2.24
C CYS A 77 11.12 -13.35 -3.75
N PHE A 78 12.19 -13.84 -4.37
CA PHE A 78 12.55 -13.51 -5.76
C PHE A 78 12.57 -14.74 -6.67
N GLU A 79 12.78 -15.91 -6.08
CA GLU A 79 13.00 -17.17 -6.78
C GLU A 79 12.03 -18.24 -6.26
N GLN A 80 11.86 -19.29 -7.04
CA GLN A 80 11.05 -20.45 -6.71
C GLN A 80 11.77 -21.74 -7.10
N CYS A 81 11.59 -22.78 -6.28
CA CYS A 81 12.10 -24.12 -6.56
C CYS A 81 11.04 -24.91 -7.32
N CYS A 82 11.36 -25.30 -8.55
CA CYS A 82 10.52 -26.08 -9.43
C CYS A 82 11.02 -27.52 -9.48
N PRO A 83 10.14 -28.53 -9.35
CA PRO A 83 10.51 -29.91 -9.64
C PRO A 83 10.80 -30.05 -11.14
N TRP A 84 11.93 -30.68 -11.50
CA TRP A 84 12.31 -30.93 -12.88
C TRP A 84 12.74 -32.39 -13.08
N SER A 85 11.90 -33.16 -13.77
CA SER A 85 12.20 -34.55 -14.07
C SER A 85 12.66 -34.69 -15.52
N PHE A 86 13.93 -35.03 -15.73
CA PHE A 86 14.42 -35.52 -17.02
C PHE A 86 14.94 -36.96 -16.83
N LYS A 87 14.25 -37.93 -17.45
CA LYS A 87 14.69 -39.34 -17.59
C LYS A 87 15.33 -39.97 -16.33
N SER A 88 14.51 -40.20 -15.30
CA SER A 88 14.81 -41.04 -14.10
C SER A 88 15.67 -40.43 -12.98
N GLU A 89 16.20 -39.22 -13.13
CA GLU A 89 16.85 -38.51 -12.01
C GLU A 89 15.99 -37.32 -11.55
N GLU A 90 15.73 -37.22 -10.24
CA GLU A 90 15.00 -36.09 -9.66
C GLU A 90 15.95 -34.90 -9.52
N THR A 91 15.86 -33.98 -10.48
CA THR A 91 16.53 -32.69 -10.42
C THR A 91 15.54 -31.59 -10.04
N PHE A 92 16.06 -30.48 -9.53
CA PHE A 92 15.29 -29.30 -9.23
C PHE A 92 15.82 -28.13 -10.06
N LEU A 93 14.93 -27.18 -10.38
CA LEU A 93 15.29 -25.94 -11.05
C LEU A 93 14.92 -24.76 -10.16
N VAL A 94 15.87 -23.88 -9.92
CA VAL A 94 15.57 -22.58 -9.34
C VAL A 94 15.33 -21.60 -10.48
N LYS A 95 14.12 -21.03 -10.50
CA LYS A 95 13.72 -19.97 -11.44
C LYS A 95 13.37 -18.69 -10.71
N VAL A 96 13.45 -17.55 -11.38
CA VAL A 96 12.84 -16.32 -10.87
C VAL A 96 11.31 -16.43 -10.86
N LYS A 97 10.67 -15.84 -9.84
CA LYS A 97 9.21 -15.97 -9.58
C LYS A 97 8.32 -15.42 -10.70
N SER A 98 8.85 -14.58 -11.59
CA SER A 98 8.16 -14.10 -12.79
C SER A 98 8.02 -15.17 -13.88
N GLN A 99 8.76 -16.27 -13.79
CA GLN A 99 8.73 -17.37 -14.73
C GLN A 99 7.89 -18.54 -14.17
N ASN A 100 7.24 -19.28 -15.06
CA ASN A 100 6.47 -20.46 -14.69
C ASN A 100 7.38 -21.70 -14.64
N CYS A 101 7.15 -22.61 -13.69
CA CYS A 101 7.87 -23.88 -13.63
C CYS A 101 7.69 -24.75 -14.89
N SER A 102 6.57 -24.58 -15.60
CA SER A 102 6.27 -25.30 -16.84
C SER A 102 6.94 -24.72 -18.08
N SER A 103 7.58 -23.54 -18.00
CA SER A 103 8.31 -22.99 -19.13
C SER A 103 9.63 -23.73 -19.34
N GLY A 104 10.13 -23.71 -20.58
CA GLY A 104 11.45 -24.26 -20.91
C GLY A 104 12.59 -23.59 -20.11
N LEU A 105 13.80 -24.14 -20.22
CA LEU A 105 14.97 -23.57 -19.56
C LEU A 105 15.23 -22.14 -20.05
N PHE A 106 15.42 -21.22 -19.11
CA PHE A 106 15.91 -19.88 -19.37
C PHE A 106 17.40 -19.76 -19.04
N SER A 107 18.08 -18.73 -19.54
CA SER A 107 19.50 -18.53 -19.26
C SER A 107 19.81 -18.27 -17.78
N ASP A 108 18.83 -17.76 -17.04
CA ASP A 108 18.95 -17.43 -15.61
C ASP A 108 18.60 -18.61 -14.68
N ASP A 109 18.17 -19.75 -15.24
CA ASP A 109 17.74 -20.91 -14.47
C ASP A 109 18.96 -21.64 -13.88
N ARG A 110 18.87 -22.05 -12.61
CA ARG A 110 19.90 -22.86 -11.95
C ARG A 110 19.40 -24.28 -11.76
N VAL A 111 20.10 -25.24 -12.37
CA VAL A 111 19.85 -26.67 -12.18
C VAL A 111 20.50 -27.13 -10.87
N CYS A 112 19.73 -27.86 -10.07
CA CYS A 112 20.09 -28.33 -8.75
C CYS A 112 19.84 -29.83 -8.68
N SER A 113 20.77 -30.55 -8.07
CA SER A 113 20.67 -32.00 -7.83
C SER A 113 19.98 -32.24 -6.48
N ARG A 114 19.52 -33.46 -6.24
CA ARG A 114 18.92 -33.85 -4.96
C ARG A 114 19.90 -33.71 -3.78
#